data_AF-A0A1G6IJM6-F1
#
_entry.id   AF-A0A1G6IJM6-F1
#
_cell.length_a   1.000
_cell.length_b   1.000
_cell.length_c   1.000
_cell.angle_alpha   90.00
_cell.angle_beta   90.00
_cell.angle_gamma   90.00
#
_symmetry.space_group_name_H-M   'P 1'
#
loop_
_entity.id
_entity.type
_entity.pdbx_description
1 polymer ?
#
loop_
_entity_poly.entity_id
_entity_poly.type
_entity_poly.pdbx_seq_one_letter_code
_entity_poly.pdbx_strand_id
1 'polypeptide(L)'
;MTPIKVFFLEPTDRERRWLRRFSFSNSRQCPNKNSGCDAMFEIGEADILYTPDGYIDATGRLMPPKSDPRWPKACAACGRAFDDGDEWQLFSRQIYVRPSDGFRCTLEDAPPGACWNAWWIADRRSDEQVGCAWMVGPDGRSLVVKCPDGHDWMIDARARNCTMPNDDHHHCWIRHGRPEDGTLHVDKVGKTCAAGAGSIQTGKWHGFLHNGFLHE
;
A
#
# COMPACT_ATOMS: atom_id res chain seq x y z
N MET A 1 20.51 9.92 -10.07
CA MET A 1 20.40 9.46 -8.66
C MET A 1 21.14 8.13 -8.48
N THR A 2 21.61 7.76 -7.28
CA THR A 2 22.21 6.42 -7.06
C THR A 2 21.11 5.34 -7.17
N PRO A 3 21.34 4.23 -7.90
CA PRO A 3 20.36 3.14 -7.98
C PRO A 3 19.94 2.64 -6.60
N ILE A 4 18.64 2.46 -6.38
CA ILE A 4 18.08 1.98 -5.12
C ILE A 4 17.79 0.49 -5.23
N LYS A 5 18.42 -0.30 -4.36
CA LYS A 5 18.18 -1.74 -4.31
C LYS A 5 16.77 -2.03 -3.78
N VAL A 6 16.04 -2.87 -4.50
CA VAL A 6 14.74 -3.38 -4.09
C VAL A 6 14.90 -4.49 -3.06
N PHE A 7 14.02 -4.52 -2.08
CA PHE A 7 13.96 -5.57 -1.06
C PHE A 7 12.50 -5.91 -0.74
N PHE A 8 12.26 -7.17 -0.36
CA PHE A 8 10.92 -7.65 -0.05
C PHE A 8 10.52 -7.41 1.40
N LEU A 9 9.24 -7.07 1.60
CA LEU A 9 8.55 -6.95 2.87
C LEU A 9 7.48 -8.02 2.98
N GLU A 10 7.56 -8.84 4.03
CA GLU A 10 6.57 -9.86 4.37
C GLU A 10 5.54 -9.31 5.36
N PRO A 11 4.24 -9.61 5.19
CA PRO A 11 3.23 -9.26 6.18
C PRO A 11 3.46 -10.03 7.48
N THR A 12 3.11 -9.42 8.60
CA THR A 12 3.09 -10.09 9.91
C THR A 12 1.66 -10.17 10.45
N ASP A 13 1.45 -10.97 11.49
CA ASP A 13 0.19 -11.03 12.26
C ASP A 13 0.06 -9.91 13.29
N ARG A 14 0.84 -8.84 13.14
CA ARG A 14 0.88 -7.69 14.04
C ARG A 14 0.42 -6.45 13.31
N GLU A 15 -0.27 -5.58 14.04
CA GLU A 15 -0.67 -4.27 13.57
C GLU A 15 -0.27 -3.20 14.57
N ARG A 16 0.04 -2.00 14.05
CA ARG A 16 0.12 -0.78 14.85
C ARG A 16 -1.27 -0.17 14.95
N ARG A 17 -1.64 0.34 16.13
CA ARG A 17 -2.98 0.85 16.43
C ARG A 17 -2.96 2.30 16.89
N TRP A 18 -4.01 3.02 16.51
CA TRP A 18 -4.22 4.41 16.90
C TRP A 18 -5.66 4.68 17.31
N LEU A 19 -5.82 5.54 18.29
CA LEU A 19 -7.07 6.22 18.59
C LEU A 19 -7.18 7.44 17.68
N ARG A 20 -8.12 7.41 16.74
CA ARG A 20 -8.35 8.48 15.79
C ARG A 20 -9.65 9.22 16.09
N ARG A 21 -9.57 10.54 16.18
CA ARG A 21 -10.72 11.44 16.06
C ARG A 21 -10.65 12.13 14.72
N PHE A 22 -11.78 12.20 14.01
CA PHE A 22 -11.82 12.89 12.72
C PHE A 22 -13.21 13.43 12.39
N SER A 23 -13.25 14.42 11.51
CA SER A 23 -14.46 14.93 10.87
C SER A 23 -14.40 14.61 9.38
N PHE A 24 -15.54 14.32 8.75
CA PHE A 24 -15.59 14.26 7.29
C PHE A 24 -15.49 15.67 6.71
N SER A 25 -14.93 15.80 5.49
CA SER A 25 -14.74 17.11 4.83
C SER A 25 -16.05 17.82 4.51
N ASN A 26 -17.12 17.06 4.22
CA ASN A 26 -18.46 17.58 3.98
C ASN A 26 -19.13 18.11 5.26
N SER A 27 -18.81 17.56 6.43
CA SER A 27 -19.32 18.04 7.71
C SER A 27 -18.52 19.22 8.24
N ARG A 28 -17.19 19.15 8.12
CA ARG A 28 -16.27 20.16 8.65
C ARG A 28 -14.95 20.08 7.91
N GLN A 29 -14.65 21.10 7.11
CA GLN A 29 -13.37 21.24 6.43
C GLN A 29 -12.29 21.76 7.38
N CYS A 30 -11.10 21.17 7.32
CA CYS A 30 -9.93 21.68 8.03
C CYS A 30 -9.33 22.85 7.24
N PRO A 31 -9.01 24.00 7.87
CA PRO A 31 -8.40 25.13 7.16
C PRO A 31 -6.97 24.85 6.66
N ASN A 32 -6.28 23.87 7.26
CA ASN A 32 -4.87 23.57 6.98
C ASN A 32 -4.68 22.28 6.16
N LYS A 33 -5.77 21.65 5.67
CA LYS A 33 -5.74 20.42 4.87
C LYS A 33 -6.87 20.43 3.83
N ASN A 34 -6.68 19.72 2.72
CA ASN A 34 -7.75 19.50 1.72
C ASN A 34 -8.74 18.40 2.13
N SER A 35 -8.93 18.18 3.44
CA SER A 35 -9.74 17.13 4.04
C SER A 35 -10.45 17.66 5.29
N GLY A 36 -11.23 16.82 5.96
CA GLY A 36 -11.72 17.15 7.29
C GLY A 36 -10.60 17.17 8.35
N CYS A 37 -10.95 17.59 9.56
CA CYS A 37 -10.05 17.59 10.70
C CYS A 37 -9.72 16.16 11.12
N ASP A 38 -8.47 15.88 11.49
CA ASP A 38 -8.09 14.59 12.05
C ASP A 38 -6.94 14.71 13.05
N ALA A 39 -6.89 13.77 13.97
CA ALA A 39 -5.76 13.52 14.84
C ALA A 39 -5.76 12.06 15.27
N MET A 40 -4.56 11.55 15.51
CA MET A 40 -4.34 10.16 15.90
C MET A 40 -3.39 10.12 17.10
N PHE A 41 -3.67 9.24 18.05
CA PHE A 41 -2.78 8.92 19.15
C PHE A 41 -2.41 7.43 19.07
N GLU A 42 -1.12 7.12 18.95
CA GLU A 42 -0.65 5.73 18.88
C GLU A 42 -0.77 5.05 20.24
N ILE A 43 -1.42 3.89 20.27
CA ILE A 43 -1.59 3.10 21.49
C ILE A 43 -0.72 1.84 21.52
N GLY A 44 0.09 1.63 20.48
CA GLY A 44 1.06 0.55 20.36
C GLY A 44 0.64 -0.52 19.36
N GLU A 45 1.23 -1.70 19.51
CA GLU A 45 0.99 -2.85 18.65
C GLU A 45 0.01 -3.84 19.27
N ALA A 46 -0.66 -4.60 18.43
CA ALA A 46 -1.47 -5.75 18.84
C ALA A 46 -1.52 -6.81 17.74
N ASP A 47 -2.03 -7.99 18.09
CA ASP A 47 -2.31 -9.05 17.13
C ASP A 47 -3.44 -8.65 16.20
N ILE A 48 -3.29 -9.03 14.93
CA ILE A 48 -4.35 -8.94 13.94
C ILE A 48 -5.38 -10.01 14.24
N LEU A 49 -6.65 -9.60 14.27
CA LEU A 49 -7.77 -10.53 14.29
C LEU A 49 -8.10 -10.90 12.84
N TYR A 50 -8.32 -12.19 12.61
CA TYR A 50 -8.71 -12.71 11.31
C TYR A 50 -10.11 -13.31 11.37
N THR A 51 -10.87 -13.17 10.29
CA THR A 51 -12.10 -13.93 10.06
C THR A 51 -11.76 -15.42 9.85
N PRO A 52 -12.73 -16.34 9.98
CA PRO A 52 -12.50 -17.75 9.67
C PRO A 52 -11.95 -17.99 8.25
N ASP A 53 -12.28 -17.10 7.31
CA ASP A 53 -11.83 -17.15 5.91
C ASP A 53 -10.45 -16.48 5.69
N GLY A 54 -9.77 -16.06 6.77
CA GLY A 54 -8.40 -15.52 6.71
C GLY A 54 -8.29 -14.03 6.38
N TYR A 55 -9.40 -13.29 6.30
CA TYR A 55 -9.37 -11.84 6.10
C TYR A 55 -9.14 -11.09 7.41
N ILE A 56 -8.53 -9.90 7.36
CA ILE A 56 -8.40 -9.03 8.53
C ILE A 56 -9.78 -8.62 9.03
N ASP A 57 -10.13 -9.00 10.26
CA ASP A 57 -11.38 -8.64 10.91
C ASP A 57 -11.28 -7.25 11.55
N ALA A 58 -11.99 -6.28 10.94
CA ALA A 58 -12.11 -4.93 11.47
C ALA A 58 -13.19 -4.81 12.56
N THR A 59 -14.10 -5.77 12.67
CA THR A 59 -15.30 -5.72 13.52
C THR A 59 -15.11 -6.36 14.89
N GLY A 60 -14.29 -7.41 14.99
CA GLY A 60 -13.99 -8.10 16.25
C GLY A 60 -13.14 -7.30 17.25
N ARG A 61 -12.76 -6.07 16.90
CA ARG A 61 -11.86 -5.23 17.70
C ARG A 61 -12.63 -4.47 18.75
N LEU A 62 -12.27 -4.64 20.02
CA LEU A 62 -12.84 -3.86 21.10
C LEU A 62 -12.31 -2.42 21.06
N MET A 63 -13.16 -1.48 20.65
CA MET A 63 -12.84 -0.06 20.69
C MET A 63 -12.72 0.43 22.15
N PRO A 64 -11.65 1.14 22.52
CA PRO A 64 -11.55 1.75 23.85
C PRO A 64 -12.72 2.71 24.13
N PRO A 65 -13.16 2.85 25.39
CA PRO A 65 -14.28 3.70 25.74
C PRO A 65 -13.98 5.16 25.34
N LYS A 66 -15.02 5.93 24.98
CA LYS A 66 -14.87 7.36 24.63
C LYS A 66 -14.32 8.21 25.78
N SER A 67 -14.37 7.72 27.01
CA SER A 67 -13.76 8.34 28.20
C SER A 67 -12.24 8.14 28.31
N ASP A 68 -11.61 7.33 27.46
CA ASP A 68 -10.16 7.14 27.49
C ASP A 68 -9.43 8.48 27.21
N PRO A 69 -8.57 8.96 28.13
CA PRO A 69 -7.97 10.28 28.01
C PRO A 69 -6.98 10.41 26.84
N ARG A 70 -6.59 9.28 26.22
CA ARG A 70 -5.67 9.24 25.07
C ARG A 70 -6.36 9.58 23.75
N TRP A 71 -7.69 9.61 23.70
CA TRP A 71 -8.38 10.08 22.51
C TRP A 71 -7.99 11.54 22.20
N PRO A 72 -7.58 11.85 20.97
CA PRO A 72 -7.22 13.21 20.60
C PRO A 72 -8.35 14.20 20.85
N LYS A 73 -8.04 15.35 21.45
CA LYS A 73 -9.05 16.38 21.78
C LYS A 73 -9.19 17.46 20.72
N ALA A 74 -8.20 17.57 19.83
CA ALA A 74 -8.16 18.58 18.79
C ALA A 74 -7.46 18.04 17.54
N CYS A 75 -7.79 18.64 16.40
CA CYS A 75 -7.15 18.38 15.11
C CYS A 75 -5.65 18.63 15.20
N ALA A 76 -4.85 17.68 14.72
CA ALA A 76 -3.38 17.80 14.74
C ALA A 76 -2.86 18.91 13.81
N ALA A 77 -3.68 19.33 12.83
CA ALA A 77 -3.27 20.29 11.81
C ALA A 77 -3.69 21.74 12.11
N CYS A 78 -4.89 21.95 12.63
CA CYS A 78 -5.43 23.29 12.89
C CYS A 78 -5.68 23.60 14.36
N GLY A 79 -5.48 22.64 15.27
CA GLY A 79 -5.68 22.82 16.72
C GLY A 79 -7.13 22.98 17.16
N ARG A 80 -8.10 22.94 16.23
CA ARG A 80 -9.53 23.03 16.55
C ARG A 80 -9.95 21.80 17.35
N ALA A 81 -10.70 22.03 18.43
CA ALA A 81 -11.28 20.97 19.25
C ALA A 81 -12.24 20.07 18.44
N PHE A 82 -12.29 18.79 18.81
CA PHE A 82 -13.32 17.88 18.33
C PHE A 82 -14.57 17.93 19.22
N ASP A 83 -15.73 17.79 18.60
CA ASP A 83 -17.05 17.88 19.20
C ASP A 83 -17.67 16.47 19.30
N ASP A 84 -18.79 16.29 20.00
CA ASP A 84 -19.41 14.97 20.18
C ASP A 84 -19.90 14.32 18.87
N GLY A 85 -20.17 15.13 17.85
CA GLY A 85 -20.54 14.69 16.51
C GLY A 85 -19.37 14.27 15.62
N ASP A 86 -18.12 14.44 16.08
CA ASP A 86 -16.94 13.96 15.33
C ASP A 86 -16.71 12.46 15.57
N GLU A 87 -16.16 11.80 14.56
CA GLU A 87 -16.03 10.35 14.52
C GLU A 87 -14.93 9.81 15.43
N TRP A 88 -15.15 8.58 15.89
CA TRP A 88 -14.25 7.82 16.74
C TRP A 88 -13.86 6.55 16.00
N GLN A 89 -12.57 6.30 15.85
CA GLN A 89 -12.09 5.14 15.14
C GLN A 89 -10.88 4.55 15.83
N LEU A 90 -10.92 3.23 16.08
CA LEU A 90 -9.72 2.45 16.31
C LEU A 90 -9.09 2.16 14.94
N PHE A 91 -8.10 2.96 14.56
CA PHE A 91 -7.42 2.85 13.28
C PHE A 91 -6.25 1.89 13.41
N SER A 92 -5.93 1.13 12.37
CA SER A 92 -4.80 0.20 12.42
C SER A 92 -4.17 0.01 11.05
N ARG A 93 -2.90 -0.40 11.08
CA ARG A 93 -2.10 -0.71 9.90
C ARG A 93 -1.30 -1.98 10.21
N GLN A 94 -1.35 -2.95 9.30
CA GLN A 94 -0.52 -4.14 9.39
C GLN A 94 0.97 -3.76 9.36
N ILE A 95 1.75 -4.45 10.19
CA ILE A 95 3.20 -4.35 10.24
C ILE A 95 3.79 -5.36 9.27
N TYR A 96 4.77 -4.90 8.52
CA TYR A 96 5.57 -5.70 7.60
C TYR A 96 7.00 -5.80 8.11
N VAL A 97 7.68 -6.88 7.77
CA VAL A 97 9.06 -7.15 8.15
C VAL A 97 9.91 -7.44 6.92
N ARG A 98 11.16 -6.95 6.92
CA ARG A 98 12.20 -7.43 6.01
C ARG A 98 12.91 -8.61 6.68
N PRO A 99 12.80 -9.85 6.15
CA PRO A 99 13.34 -11.03 6.83
C PRO A 99 14.85 -11.01 7.05
N SER A 100 15.61 -10.35 6.16
CA SER A 100 17.07 -10.37 6.19
C SER A 100 17.68 -9.69 7.42
N ASP A 101 16.99 -8.71 8.01
CA ASP A 101 17.50 -7.93 9.14
C ASP A 101 16.44 -7.56 10.19
N GLY A 102 15.20 -8.01 10.02
CA GLY A 102 14.13 -7.73 10.96
C GLY A 102 13.64 -6.28 10.95
N PHE A 103 13.99 -5.47 9.94
CA PHE A 103 13.42 -4.13 9.80
C PHE A 103 11.90 -4.20 9.72
N ARG A 104 11.20 -3.38 10.51
CA ARG A 104 9.74 -3.38 10.62
C ARG A 104 9.15 -2.02 10.28
N CYS A 105 8.09 -2.01 9.48
CA CYS A 105 7.38 -0.78 9.14
C CYS A 105 5.91 -1.05 8.81
N THR A 106 5.10 0.00 8.70
CA THR A 106 3.84 -0.07 7.95
C THR A 106 4.12 0.20 6.47
N LEU A 107 3.20 -0.11 5.56
CA LEU A 107 3.36 0.23 4.13
C LEU A 107 3.40 1.76 3.87
N GLU A 108 2.78 2.53 4.76
CA GLU A 108 2.81 4.00 4.71
C GLU A 108 4.21 4.54 5.02
N ASP A 109 4.90 3.92 5.98
CA ASP A 109 6.26 4.28 6.41
C ASP A 109 7.36 3.55 5.62
N ALA A 110 7.00 2.70 4.66
CA ALA A 110 7.96 1.89 3.92
C ALA A 110 8.91 2.79 3.09
N PRO A 111 10.24 2.61 3.18
CA PRO A 111 11.17 3.47 2.48
C PRO A 111 11.27 3.10 0.99
N PRO A 112 11.84 3.96 0.14
CA PRO A 112 12.12 3.63 -1.25
C PRO A 112 12.85 2.29 -1.43
N GLY A 113 12.44 1.53 -2.46
CA GLY A 113 12.94 0.18 -2.72
C GLY A 113 12.19 -0.92 -1.95
N ALA A 114 11.36 -0.58 -0.96
CA ALA A 114 10.48 -1.57 -0.34
C ALA A 114 9.48 -2.14 -1.37
N CYS A 115 9.40 -3.45 -1.47
CA CYS A 115 8.47 -4.18 -2.33
C CYS A 115 7.62 -5.13 -1.50
N TRP A 116 6.32 -5.22 -1.79
CA TRP A 116 5.39 -6.10 -1.06
C TRP A 116 4.38 -6.75 -2.01
N ASN A 117 3.77 -7.83 -1.54
CA ASN A 117 2.61 -8.42 -2.20
C ASN A 117 1.33 -7.73 -1.72
N ALA A 118 0.62 -7.06 -2.63
CA ALA A 118 -0.73 -6.58 -2.42
C ALA A 118 -1.73 -7.75 -2.50
N TRP A 119 -1.63 -8.69 -1.56
CA TRP A 119 -2.38 -9.95 -1.54
C TRP A 119 -3.89 -9.74 -1.66
N TRP A 120 -4.41 -8.63 -1.11
CA TRP A 120 -5.82 -8.25 -1.23
C TRP A 120 -6.29 -7.97 -2.68
N ILE A 121 -5.38 -7.80 -3.64
CA ILE A 121 -5.69 -7.74 -5.08
C ILE A 121 -5.72 -9.13 -5.69
N ALA A 122 -4.77 -10.00 -5.33
CA ALA A 122 -4.67 -11.36 -5.82
C ALA A 122 -5.83 -12.25 -5.30
N ASP A 123 -6.20 -12.10 -4.04
CA ASP A 123 -7.21 -12.91 -3.34
C ASP A 123 -8.65 -12.49 -3.63
N ARG A 124 -8.88 -11.37 -4.34
CA ARG A 124 -10.21 -11.04 -4.90
C ARG A 124 -10.64 -11.98 -6.03
N ARG A 125 -9.90 -13.06 -6.29
CA ARG A 125 -10.33 -14.21 -7.06
C ARG A 125 -11.29 -15.05 -6.21
N SER A 126 -12.58 -14.72 -6.20
CA SER A 126 -13.62 -15.74 -5.97
C SER A 126 -13.67 -16.67 -7.20
N ASP A 127 -14.20 -17.86 -7.03
CA ASP A 127 -14.14 -19.04 -7.93
C ASP A 127 -14.61 -18.85 -9.39
N GLU A 128 -15.06 -17.65 -9.73
CA GLU A 128 -15.31 -17.18 -11.08
C GLU A 128 -14.34 -16.01 -11.33
N GLN A 129 -13.48 -16.12 -12.34
CA GLN A 129 -12.43 -15.15 -12.69
C GLN A 129 -13.01 -13.78 -13.11
N VAL A 130 -13.62 -13.02 -12.21
CA VAL A 130 -14.24 -11.71 -12.51
C VAL A 130 -13.49 -10.52 -11.87
N GLY A 131 -12.39 -10.76 -11.14
CA GLY A 131 -11.57 -9.72 -10.49
C GLY A 131 -10.16 -9.55 -11.09
N CYS A 132 -9.68 -8.30 -11.15
CA CYS A 132 -8.31 -7.76 -11.33
C CYS A 132 -7.18 -8.63 -11.94
N ALA A 133 -7.46 -9.60 -12.82
CA ALA A 133 -6.47 -10.55 -13.34
C ALA A 133 -5.27 -9.87 -14.04
N TRP A 134 -5.50 -8.69 -14.62
CA TRP A 134 -4.49 -7.84 -15.24
C TRP A 134 -3.58 -7.09 -14.26
N MET A 135 -3.72 -7.33 -12.95
CA MET A 135 -2.90 -6.78 -11.86
C MET A 135 -2.12 -7.87 -11.12
N VAL A 136 -2.12 -9.11 -11.65
CA VAL A 136 -1.50 -10.28 -11.03
C VAL A 136 -0.44 -10.82 -11.97
N GLY A 137 0.78 -10.96 -11.46
CA GLY A 137 1.89 -11.49 -12.22
C GLY A 137 1.90 -13.02 -12.31
N PRO A 138 2.92 -13.59 -12.99
CA PRO A 138 2.95 -15.01 -13.36
C PRO A 138 3.02 -15.99 -12.18
N ASP A 139 3.40 -15.51 -11.00
CA ASP A 139 3.50 -16.30 -9.75
C ASP A 139 2.27 -16.14 -8.85
N GLY A 140 1.16 -15.59 -9.37
CA GLY A 140 -0.07 -15.39 -8.62
C GLY A 140 -0.03 -14.22 -7.63
N ARG A 141 1.05 -13.43 -7.60
CA ARG A 141 1.19 -12.25 -6.72
C ARG A 141 0.87 -10.96 -7.44
N SER A 142 0.52 -9.93 -6.67
CA SER A 142 0.36 -8.56 -7.16
C SER A 142 1.41 -7.69 -6.48
N LEU A 143 2.56 -7.49 -7.13
CA LEU A 143 3.69 -6.80 -6.52
C LEU A 143 3.57 -5.28 -6.66
N VAL A 144 3.94 -4.58 -5.59
CA VAL A 144 4.04 -3.12 -5.53
C VAL A 144 5.41 -2.75 -4.97
N VAL A 145 6.01 -1.69 -5.50
CA VAL A 145 7.29 -1.15 -5.00
C VAL A 145 7.16 0.34 -4.69
N LYS A 146 7.81 0.77 -3.61
CA LYS A 146 7.98 2.19 -3.25
C LYS A 146 9.06 2.83 -4.12
N CYS A 147 8.70 3.80 -4.94
CA CYS A 147 9.60 4.59 -5.78
C CYS A 147 10.49 5.53 -4.97
N PRO A 148 11.57 6.07 -5.55
CA PRO A 148 12.48 7.01 -4.89
C PRO A 148 11.82 8.27 -4.34
N ASP A 149 10.73 8.72 -4.96
CA ASP A 149 9.97 9.91 -4.53
C ASP A 149 8.82 9.61 -3.56
N GLY A 150 8.70 8.36 -3.11
CA GLY A 150 7.70 7.91 -2.15
C GLY A 150 6.36 7.47 -2.75
N HIS A 151 6.17 7.56 -4.07
CA HIS A 151 4.99 6.98 -4.72
C HIS A 151 5.07 5.46 -4.78
N ASP A 152 3.92 4.82 -4.85
CA ASP A 152 3.81 3.38 -5.05
C ASP A 152 3.65 3.09 -6.56
N TRP A 153 4.46 2.19 -7.09
CA TRP A 153 4.25 1.64 -8.42
C TRP A 153 3.81 0.19 -8.33
N MET A 154 2.63 -0.09 -8.87
CA MET A 154 2.12 -1.45 -8.98
C MET A 154 2.74 -2.13 -10.20
N ILE A 155 3.71 -3.00 -9.93
CA ILE A 155 4.53 -3.65 -10.95
C ILE A 155 3.67 -4.52 -11.86
N ASP A 156 2.67 -5.20 -11.31
CA ASP A 156 1.86 -6.14 -12.10
C ASP A 156 0.65 -5.48 -12.79
N ALA A 157 0.47 -4.16 -12.67
CA ALA A 157 -0.64 -3.44 -13.31
C ALA A 157 -0.40 -3.10 -14.78
N ARG A 158 -1.47 -2.68 -15.48
CA ARG A 158 -1.37 -2.12 -16.83
C ARG A 158 -0.99 -0.63 -16.79
N ALA A 159 -0.24 -0.20 -17.80
CA ALA A 159 0.01 1.21 -18.05
C ALA A 159 -1.29 1.94 -18.41
N ARG A 160 -1.43 3.21 -17.99
CA ARG A 160 -2.56 4.06 -18.38
C ARG A 160 -2.66 4.27 -19.89
N ASN A 161 -1.52 4.27 -20.59
CA ASN A 161 -1.43 4.41 -22.04
C ASN A 161 -1.31 3.06 -22.77
N CYS A 162 -1.87 1.99 -22.20
CA CYS A 162 -1.91 0.68 -22.85
C CYS A 162 -2.54 0.78 -24.24
N THR A 163 -1.87 0.20 -25.25
CA THR A 163 -2.34 0.21 -26.64
C THR A 163 -3.12 -1.04 -27.04
N MET A 164 -3.32 -1.99 -26.13
CA MET A 164 -4.09 -3.22 -26.34
C MET A 164 -5.10 -3.48 -25.20
N PRO A 165 -5.90 -2.49 -24.77
CA PRO A 165 -6.71 -2.59 -23.55
C PRO A 165 -7.71 -3.77 -23.54
N ASN A 166 -8.09 -4.29 -24.71
CA ASN A 166 -9.06 -5.39 -24.87
C ASN A 166 -8.40 -6.79 -25.00
N ASP A 167 -7.08 -6.90 -24.95
CA ASP A 167 -6.39 -8.20 -24.95
C ASP A 167 -6.06 -8.60 -23.52
N ASP A 168 -6.65 -9.67 -23.00
CA ASP A 168 -6.44 -10.08 -21.60
C ASP A 168 -5.19 -10.90 -21.34
N HIS A 169 -4.43 -11.22 -22.39
CA HIS A 169 -3.20 -12.01 -22.29
C HIS A 169 -1.93 -11.18 -22.48
N HIS A 170 -2.03 -9.96 -23.01
CA HIS A 170 -0.86 -9.09 -23.11
C HIS A 170 -0.56 -8.42 -21.76
N HIS A 171 0.69 -8.02 -21.59
CA HIS A 171 1.08 -7.10 -20.52
C HIS A 171 1.69 -5.81 -21.08
N CYS A 172 1.59 -4.71 -20.33
CA CYS A 172 2.25 -3.46 -20.73
C CYS A 172 3.78 -3.55 -20.64
N TRP A 173 4.27 -4.47 -19.82
CA TRP A 173 5.65 -4.89 -19.63
C TRP A 173 5.62 -6.25 -18.94
N ILE A 174 6.71 -7.00 -18.97
CA ILE A 174 6.80 -8.33 -18.36
C ILE A 174 7.70 -8.23 -17.13
N ARG A 175 7.20 -8.71 -15.99
CA ARG A 175 8.00 -8.91 -14.79
C ARG A 175 8.72 -10.25 -14.86
N HIS A 176 10.00 -10.22 -14.48
CA HIS A 176 10.85 -11.39 -14.28
C HIS A 176 11.44 -11.39 -12.88
N GLY A 177 11.90 -12.56 -12.45
CA GLY A 177 12.60 -12.72 -11.17
C GLY A 177 11.71 -12.45 -9.95
N ARG A 178 12.38 -12.28 -8.80
CA ARG A 178 11.74 -12.19 -7.49
C ARG A 178 12.40 -11.08 -6.66
N PRO A 179 11.61 -10.31 -5.87
CA PRO A 179 12.17 -9.31 -4.97
C PRO A 179 13.03 -9.93 -3.86
N GLU A 180 12.70 -11.14 -3.40
CA GLU A 180 13.44 -11.84 -2.34
C GLU A 180 14.87 -12.20 -2.78
N ASP A 181 15.02 -12.59 -4.05
CA ASP A 181 16.32 -12.98 -4.64
C ASP A 181 17.10 -11.77 -5.16
N GLY A 182 16.51 -10.56 -5.11
CA GLY A 182 17.10 -9.35 -5.68
C GLY A 182 17.23 -9.37 -7.20
N THR A 183 16.42 -10.18 -7.90
CA THR A 183 16.48 -10.37 -9.36
C THR A 183 15.32 -9.71 -10.10
N LEU A 184 14.46 -8.98 -9.38
CA LEU A 184 13.26 -8.37 -9.93
C LEU A 184 13.57 -7.43 -11.11
N HIS A 185 13.02 -7.73 -12.28
CA HIS A 185 13.31 -7.03 -13.52
C HIS A 185 12.02 -6.83 -14.32
N VAL A 186 11.90 -5.70 -15.02
CA VAL A 186 10.77 -5.43 -15.90
C VAL A 186 11.26 -5.02 -17.29
N ASP A 187 10.73 -5.66 -18.34
CA ASP A 187 11.07 -5.32 -19.72
C ASP A 187 9.92 -5.61 -20.72
N LYS A 188 10.26 -5.75 -22.00
CA LYS A 188 9.33 -6.10 -23.09
C LYS A 188 9.50 -7.52 -23.63
N VAL A 189 10.30 -8.36 -22.97
CA VAL A 189 10.59 -9.72 -23.43
C VAL A 189 9.39 -10.62 -23.15
N GLY A 190 8.48 -10.67 -24.13
CA GLY A 190 7.24 -11.46 -24.08
C GLY A 190 6.10 -10.79 -24.86
N LYS A 191 4.87 -11.27 -24.66
CA LYS A 191 3.67 -10.71 -25.31
C LYS A 191 3.31 -9.36 -24.68
N THR A 192 3.71 -8.28 -25.34
CA THR A 192 3.50 -6.91 -24.82
C THR A 192 2.83 -5.98 -25.82
N CYS A 193 2.18 -4.92 -25.31
CA CYS A 193 1.67 -3.82 -26.13
C CYS A 193 2.76 -2.76 -26.38
N ALA A 194 2.43 -1.64 -27.02
CA ALA A 194 3.40 -0.56 -27.34
C ALA A 194 3.58 0.47 -26.22
N ALA A 195 3.07 0.24 -25.00
CA ALA A 195 3.31 1.11 -23.85
C ALA A 195 4.81 1.19 -23.49
N GLY A 196 5.21 2.17 -22.66
CA GLY A 196 6.60 2.56 -22.39
C GLY A 196 7.52 1.56 -21.66
N ALA A 197 7.34 0.25 -21.84
CA ALA A 197 8.30 -0.78 -21.42
C ALA A 197 8.62 -0.82 -19.91
N GLY A 198 7.65 -0.47 -19.05
CA GLY A 198 7.90 -0.41 -17.61
C GLY A 198 8.61 0.88 -17.17
N SER A 199 8.72 1.88 -18.05
CA SER A 199 9.05 3.25 -17.68
C SER A 199 8.08 3.73 -16.60
N ILE A 200 8.62 3.98 -15.41
CA ILE A 200 7.88 4.42 -14.24
C ILE A 200 7.91 5.94 -14.24
N GLN A 201 6.78 6.57 -14.54
CA GLN A 201 6.63 8.02 -14.46
C GLN A 201 5.72 8.37 -13.30
N THR A 202 6.31 8.95 -12.26
CA THR A 202 5.62 9.51 -11.09
C THR A 202 5.57 11.04 -11.20
N GLY A 203 5.04 11.72 -10.19
CA GLY A 203 4.99 13.19 -10.19
C GLY A 203 6.37 13.85 -10.09
N LYS A 204 7.36 13.21 -9.45
CA LYS A 204 8.68 13.81 -9.20
C LYS A 204 9.86 12.96 -9.69
N TRP A 205 9.61 11.72 -10.10
CA TRP A 205 10.65 10.78 -10.52
C TRP A 205 10.24 10.01 -11.78
N HIS A 206 11.23 9.77 -12.65
CA HIS A 206 11.09 8.96 -13.86
C HIS A 206 12.25 7.96 -13.91
N GLY A 207 11.96 6.67 -14.04
CA GLY A 207 13.00 5.65 -14.16
C GLY A 207 12.45 4.25 -14.45
N PHE A 208 13.22 3.23 -14.08
CA PHE A 208 12.99 1.82 -14.41
C PHE A 208 13.28 0.92 -13.23
N LEU A 209 12.78 -0.33 -13.32
CA LEU A 209 13.10 -1.42 -12.41
C LEU A 209 13.83 -2.52 -13.19
N HIS A 210 15.15 -2.60 -13.03
CA HIS A 210 15.96 -3.61 -13.70
C HIS A 210 16.88 -4.31 -12.69
N ASN A 211 16.94 -5.64 -12.77
CA ASN A 211 17.91 -6.48 -12.05
C ASN A 211 17.96 -6.21 -10.54
N GLY A 212 16.82 -5.94 -9.92
CA GLY A 212 16.68 -5.67 -8.50
C GLY A 212 16.94 -4.22 -8.10
N PHE A 213 17.04 -3.27 -9.04
CA PHE A 213 17.30 -1.86 -8.76
C PHE A 213 16.30 -0.92 -9.43
N LEU A 214 15.88 0.10 -8.69
CA LEU A 214 15.24 1.29 -9.22
C LEU A 214 16.33 2.29 -9.65
N HIS A 215 16.30 2.73 -10.90
CA HIS A 215 17.25 3.70 -11.44
C HIS A 215 16.61 4.61 -12.48
N GLU A 216 17.23 5.76 -12.74
CA GLU A 216 16.85 6.68 -13.83
C GLU A 216 17.33 6.16 -15.19
#